data_AF-A0A8J9X5P8-F1
#
_entry.id   AF-A0A8J9X5P8-F1
#
_cell.length_a   1.000
_cell.length_b   1.000
_cell.length_c   1.000
_cell.angle_alpha   90.00
_cell.angle_beta   90.00
_cell.angle_gamma   90.00
#
_symmetry.space_group_name_H-M   'P 1'
#
loop_
_entity.id
_entity.type
_entity.pdbx_description
1 polymer ?
#
loop_
_entity_poly.entity_id
_entity_poly.type
_entity_poly.pdbx_seq_one_letter_code
_entity_poly.pdbx_strand_id
1 'polypeptide(L)'
;ASRDNDEANIDLAVLSVPLAEATSTLLELCSSNNTRIVQMEGYVTAKRGFGSSFCFLDLSERGWERRPVQVMLKRQNYSPPMGADSDGNAPTFDGIFRSMLPGTYASITGVASPTRNPGEAVLLCREVDLLGLPRNPQHIRVILECTAKGLLPIASVARLYNQSAEQLQRDLECSGEGCYGKPFDSLAKMVLRSLPADERYPDLVKYKQSFRLPVAPAETYSLPESVKMATKVSVSGIKESAPPLSVEAVLSQFYESEDIDCSGSTLQLPACVHGWIQNRRRFDRNVTVLELVDSLRESDNSTTLESAPHFCQRLKCVSHPQILAVSDTMAHLLAPSAQVQIQGVVIGDKNDGAPTLWITNIRLLQASWWPSVTRFLLELVLEKRFSVPDAALALQVSESEVVEATNANALDLTARQWKAAEFSQALKLKAQEGSSVTCSTEEIFILEKYEAKCADQFPIQDVTNHVSE
;
A
#
# COMPACT_ATOMS: atom_id res chain seq x y z
N ALA A 1 -57.07 -10.77 -0.75
CA ALA A 1 -55.71 -11.09 -1.21
C ALA A 1 -55.39 -10.18 -2.38
N SER A 2 -54.85 -9.01 -2.08
CA SER A 2 -54.23 -8.06 -3.00
C SER A 2 -53.56 -7.05 -2.08
N ARG A 3 -52.28 -7.29 -1.77
CA ARG A 3 -51.45 -6.29 -1.11
C ARG A 3 -50.69 -5.60 -2.22
N ASP A 4 -51.06 -4.35 -2.44
CA ASP A 4 -50.32 -3.38 -3.22
C ASP A 4 -48.91 -3.28 -2.65
N ASN A 5 -47.92 -3.67 -3.45
CA ASN A 5 -46.53 -3.32 -3.23
C ASN A 5 -46.32 -1.96 -3.90
N ASP A 6 -46.64 -0.90 -3.17
CA ASP A 6 -46.08 0.42 -3.42
C ASP A 6 -44.60 0.38 -2.99
N GLU A 7 -43.74 -0.09 -3.90
CA GLU A 7 -42.31 0.22 -3.81
C GLU A 7 -42.15 1.73 -4.00
N ALA A 8 -42.07 2.44 -2.88
CA ALA A 8 -41.69 3.84 -2.83
C ALA A 8 -40.31 3.99 -3.48
N ASN A 9 -40.31 4.48 -4.71
CA ASN A 9 -39.14 4.92 -5.45
C ASN A 9 -38.58 6.16 -4.72
N ILE A 10 -37.77 5.94 -3.69
CA ILE A 10 -37.01 7.01 -3.02
C ILE A 10 -35.87 7.36 -3.96
N ASP A 11 -36.02 8.47 -4.69
CA ASP A 11 -34.91 9.17 -5.32
C ASP A 11 -33.83 9.41 -4.25
N LEU A 12 -32.79 8.57 -4.24
CA LEU A 12 -31.63 8.71 -3.37
C LEU A 12 -30.82 9.92 -3.85
N ALA A 13 -31.26 11.11 -3.45
CA ALA A 13 -30.59 12.37 -3.76
C ALA A 13 -29.13 12.31 -3.28
N VAL A 14 -28.21 12.41 -4.26
CA VAL A 14 -26.76 12.51 -4.03
C VAL A 14 -26.49 13.72 -3.13
N LEU A 15 -25.78 13.49 -2.03
CA LEU A 15 -25.39 14.53 -1.09
C LEU A 15 -24.08 15.16 -1.57
N SER A 16 -24.13 16.38 -2.09
CA SER A 16 -22.93 17.16 -2.36
C SER A 16 -22.34 17.70 -1.06
N VAL A 17 -21.08 17.36 -0.78
CA VAL A 17 -20.41 17.69 0.49
C VAL A 17 -19.14 18.50 0.20
N PRO A 18 -19.02 19.73 0.73
CA PRO A 18 -17.78 20.49 0.68
C PRO A 18 -16.64 19.72 1.37
N LEU A 19 -15.44 19.73 0.79
CA LEU A 19 -14.29 19.02 1.37
C LEU A 19 -13.95 19.47 2.79
N ALA A 20 -14.26 20.72 3.12
CA ALA A 20 -14.21 21.29 4.46
C ALA A 20 -14.90 20.44 5.54
N GLU A 21 -16.04 19.85 5.20
CA GLU A 21 -16.96 19.16 6.11
C GLU A 21 -17.03 17.65 5.83
N ALA A 22 -16.31 17.20 4.81
CA ALA A 22 -16.38 15.82 4.34
C ALA A 22 -15.94 14.81 5.40
N THR A 23 -14.87 15.06 6.17
CA THR A 23 -14.45 14.10 7.21
C THR A 23 -15.51 13.91 8.30
N SER A 24 -16.11 15.00 8.81
CA SER A 24 -17.17 14.90 9.82
C SER A 24 -18.43 14.24 9.25
N THR A 25 -18.81 14.60 8.02
CA THR A 25 -19.99 14.03 7.34
C THR A 25 -19.82 12.54 7.09
N LEU A 26 -18.66 12.09 6.60
CA LEU A 26 -18.39 10.67 6.38
C LEU A 26 -18.39 9.88 7.68
N LEU A 27 -17.87 10.44 8.78
CA LEU A 27 -17.92 9.79 10.09
C LEU A 27 -19.35 9.66 10.61
N GLU A 28 -20.17 10.69 10.48
CA GLU A 28 -21.57 10.66 10.87
C GLU A 28 -22.37 9.62 10.08
N LEU A 29 -22.14 9.53 8.76
CA LEU A 29 -22.76 8.51 7.91
C LEU A 29 -22.33 7.09 8.32
N CYS A 30 -21.04 6.88 8.64
CA CYS A 30 -20.56 5.61 9.16
C CYS A 30 -21.19 5.25 10.52
N SER A 31 -21.28 6.20 11.45
CA SER A 31 -21.87 5.97 12.78
C SER A 31 -23.37 5.67 12.73
N SER A 32 -24.07 6.18 11.72
CA SER A 32 -25.50 5.95 11.50
C SER A 32 -25.80 4.77 10.56
N ASN A 33 -24.77 4.04 10.09
CA ASN A 33 -24.89 3.01 9.05
C ASN A 33 -25.66 3.49 7.80
N ASN A 34 -25.51 4.77 7.45
CA ASN A 34 -26.22 5.39 6.35
C ASN A 34 -25.43 5.21 5.05
N THR A 35 -26.03 4.52 4.08
CA THR A 35 -25.42 4.21 2.78
C THR A 35 -25.67 5.27 1.71
N ARG A 36 -26.09 6.48 2.12
CA ARG A 36 -26.34 7.61 1.21
C ARG A 36 -25.11 7.90 0.33
N ILE A 37 -25.40 8.17 -0.95
CA ILE A 37 -24.38 8.51 -1.93
C ILE A 37 -23.91 9.94 -1.67
N VAL A 38 -22.60 10.11 -1.59
CA VAL A 38 -21.90 11.37 -1.34
C VAL A 38 -21.09 11.75 -2.57
N GLN A 39 -21.17 13.01 -2.98
CA GLN A 39 -20.33 13.59 -4.03
C GLN A 39 -19.45 14.67 -3.43
N MET A 40 -18.17 14.65 -3.78
CA MET A 40 -17.16 15.61 -3.33
C MET A 40 -16.26 16.03 -4.48
N GLU A 41 -15.88 17.30 -4.52
CA GLU A 41 -14.99 17.85 -5.54
C GLU A 41 -13.66 18.30 -4.94
N GLY A 42 -12.54 18.00 -5.60
CA GLY A 42 -11.23 18.34 -5.07
C GLY A 42 -10.07 18.05 -6.00
N TYR A 43 -8.91 18.61 -5.66
CA TYR A 43 -7.65 18.22 -6.27
C TYR A 43 -7.13 16.95 -5.60
N VAL A 44 -6.68 16.02 -6.43
CA VAL A 44 -5.86 14.91 -5.99
C VAL A 44 -4.51 15.47 -5.54
N THR A 45 -4.19 15.34 -4.25
CA THR A 45 -2.89 15.77 -3.73
C THR A 45 -1.91 14.62 -3.61
N ALA A 46 -2.41 13.39 -3.42
CA ALA A 46 -1.61 12.17 -3.39
C ALA A 46 -2.40 10.99 -3.94
N LYS A 47 -1.68 10.04 -4.54
CA LYS A 47 -2.20 8.74 -4.97
C LYS A 47 -1.27 7.64 -4.46
N ARG A 48 -1.85 6.63 -3.81
CA ARG A 48 -1.15 5.44 -3.29
C ARG A 48 -1.77 4.20 -3.94
N GLY A 49 -1.11 3.68 -4.97
CA GLY A 49 -1.56 2.49 -5.68
C GLY A 49 -1.08 1.19 -5.05
N PHE A 50 -1.91 0.17 -5.09
CA PHE A 50 -1.61 -1.19 -4.65
C PHE A 50 -2.04 -2.14 -5.78
N GLY A 51 -1.07 -2.55 -6.60
CA GLY A 51 -1.36 -3.26 -7.85
C GLY A 51 -2.12 -2.41 -8.87
N SER A 52 -2.87 -3.06 -9.75
CA SER A 52 -3.61 -2.45 -10.87
C SER A 52 -5.11 -2.32 -10.63
N SER A 53 -5.61 -2.67 -9.45
CA SER A 53 -7.05 -2.75 -9.14
C SER A 53 -7.49 -1.86 -7.97
N PHE A 54 -6.54 -1.19 -7.31
CA PHE A 54 -6.80 -0.53 -6.04
C PHE A 54 -5.84 0.64 -5.77
N CYS A 55 -6.38 1.79 -5.36
CA CYS A 55 -5.58 2.88 -4.80
C CYS A 55 -6.35 3.71 -3.76
N PHE A 56 -5.58 4.38 -2.90
CA PHE A 56 -6.07 5.50 -2.11
C PHE A 56 -5.72 6.82 -2.78
N LEU A 57 -6.65 7.76 -2.77
CA LEU A 57 -6.47 9.13 -3.21
C LEU A 57 -6.69 10.06 -2.01
N ASP A 58 -5.89 11.12 -1.93
CA ASP A 58 -6.12 12.22 -0.99
C ASP A 58 -6.69 13.40 -1.77
N LEU A 59 -7.89 13.84 -1.38
CA LEU A 59 -8.56 15.01 -1.96
C LEU A 59 -8.41 16.24 -1.06
N SER A 60 -8.15 17.40 -1.68
CA SER A 60 -8.07 18.69 -1.00
C SER A 60 -8.58 19.83 -1.90
N GLU A 61 -9.18 20.84 -1.28
CA GLU A 61 -9.77 22.00 -1.96
C GLU A 61 -8.72 23.11 -2.21
N ARG A 62 -7.79 23.29 -1.25
CA ARG A 62 -6.70 24.26 -1.29
C ARG A 62 -5.54 23.75 -0.45
N GLY A 63 -4.32 23.83 -0.97
CA GLY A 63 -3.14 23.24 -0.34
C GLY A 63 -2.99 23.54 1.16
N TRP A 64 -2.63 22.51 1.92
CA TRP A 64 -2.01 22.51 3.26
C TRP A 64 -2.84 22.84 4.50
N GLU A 65 -3.87 23.68 4.43
CA GLU A 65 -4.51 24.17 5.67
C GLU A 65 -5.48 23.17 6.32
N ARG A 66 -6.00 22.19 5.56
CA ARG A 66 -6.94 21.17 6.08
C ARG A 66 -6.50 19.75 5.75
N ARG A 67 -6.87 18.83 6.64
CA ARG A 67 -6.61 17.39 6.49
C ARG A 67 -7.29 16.92 5.19
N PRO A 68 -6.56 16.26 4.27
CA PRO A 68 -7.18 15.77 3.04
C PRO A 68 -8.19 14.67 3.37
N VAL A 69 -9.21 14.57 2.53
CA VAL A 69 -10.20 13.50 2.64
C VAL A 69 -9.70 12.30 1.85
N GLN A 70 -9.67 11.15 2.50
CA GLN A 70 -9.20 9.93 1.87
C GLN A 70 -10.34 9.26 1.09
N VAL A 71 -10.04 8.94 -0.16
CA VAL A 71 -10.91 8.24 -1.09
C VAL A 71 -10.30 6.89 -1.42
N MET A 72 -11.14 5.87 -1.46
CA MET A 72 -10.77 4.50 -1.77
C MET A 72 -11.32 4.11 -3.14
N LEU A 73 -10.44 3.99 -4.15
CA LEU A 73 -10.79 3.59 -5.51
C LEU A 73 -10.46 2.10 -5.73
N LYS A 74 -11.49 1.28 -5.98
CA LYS A 74 -11.38 -0.16 -6.20
C LYS A 74 -12.07 -0.56 -7.50
N ARG A 75 -11.45 -1.45 -8.28
CA ARG A 75 -11.99 -1.93 -9.57
C ARG A 75 -13.40 -2.51 -9.44
N GLN A 76 -13.64 -3.30 -8.40
CA GLN A 76 -14.93 -3.96 -8.16
C GLN A 76 -16.07 -2.98 -7.83
N ASN A 77 -15.74 -1.79 -7.34
CA ASN A 77 -16.72 -0.83 -6.85
C ASN A 77 -16.91 0.33 -7.83
N TYR A 78 -16.00 0.47 -8.80
CA TYR A 78 -16.06 1.50 -9.79
C TYR A 78 -17.15 1.18 -10.81
N SER A 79 -18.07 2.11 -10.99
CA SER A 79 -19.10 2.12 -12.02
C SER A 79 -18.86 3.37 -12.86
N PRO A 80 -18.74 3.25 -14.19
CA PRO A 80 -18.67 4.43 -15.03
C PRO A 80 -19.98 5.23 -14.88
N PRO A 81 -19.92 6.57 -14.84
CA PRO A 81 -21.12 7.39 -14.69
C PRO A 81 -22.14 7.07 -15.81
N MET A 82 -23.42 6.92 -15.43
CA MET A 82 -24.52 6.72 -16.38
C MET A 82 -24.75 8.01 -17.16
N GLY A 83 -24.15 8.08 -18.35
CA GLY A 83 -24.13 9.30 -19.15
C GLY A 83 -22.82 9.37 -19.89
N ALA A 84 -22.58 8.36 -20.72
CA ALA A 84 -21.54 8.44 -21.72
C ALA A 84 -21.69 9.73 -22.54
N ASP A 85 -20.58 10.20 -23.09
CA ASP A 85 -20.64 11.20 -24.16
C ASP A 85 -21.59 10.76 -25.28
N SER A 86 -21.92 11.68 -26.20
CA SER A 86 -22.89 11.47 -27.29
C SER A 86 -22.66 10.19 -28.11
N ASP A 87 -21.46 9.58 -28.01
CA ASP A 87 -21.02 8.38 -28.71
C ASP A 87 -21.03 7.10 -27.83
N GLY A 88 -21.47 7.16 -26.58
CA GLY A 88 -21.59 5.96 -25.73
C GLY A 88 -20.29 5.51 -25.04
N ASN A 89 -19.22 6.34 -25.05
CA ASN A 89 -17.94 6.01 -24.41
C ASN A 89 -17.87 6.52 -22.96
N ALA A 90 -17.84 5.58 -22.03
CA ALA A 90 -17.64 5.87 -20.61
C ALA A 90 -16.17 5.66 -20.20
N PRO A 91 -15.65 6.41 -19.21
CA PRO A 91 -14.28 6.22 -18.72
C PRO A 91 -14.13 4.84 -18.09
N THR A 92 -13.14 4.09 -18.57
CA THR A 92 -12.79 2.79 -18.00
C THR A 92 -12.11 2.96 -16.63
N PHE A 93 -12.21 1.93 -15.78
CA PHE A 93 -11.46 1.92 -14.52
C PHE A 93 -9.96 2.14 -14.75
N ASP A 94 -9.37 1.49 -15.75
CA ASP A 94 -7.93 1.63 -16.02
C ASP A 94 -7.56 3.05 -16.46
N GLY A 95 -8.44 3.72 -17.22
CA GLY A 95 -8.30 5.12 -17.59
C GLY A 95 -8.32 6.03 -16.37
N ILE A 96 -9.35 5.95 -15.53
CA ILE A 96 -9.45 6.74 -14.29
C ILE A 96 -8.28 6.42 -13.35
N PHE A 97 -8.02 5.14 -13.10
CA PHE A 97 -6.96 4.70 -12.22
C PHE A 97 -5.63 5.32 -12.63
N ARG A 98 -5.27 5.32 -13.92
CA ARG A 98 -4.02 5.90 -14.41
C ARG A 98 -4.01 7.44 -14.38
N SER A 99 -5.18 8.06 -14.55
CA SER A 99 -5.33 9.52 -14.76
C SER A 99 -5.51 10.33 -13.47
N MET A 100 -5.89 9.68 -12.36
CA MET A 100 -6.01 10.31 -11.03
C MET A 100 -4.64 10.58 -10.39
N LEU A 101 -3.84 11.43 -11.04
CA LEU A 101 -2.50 11.83 -10.62
C LEU A 101 -2.55 13.11 -9.77
N PRO A 102 -1.51 13.39 -8.97
CA PRO A 102 -1.45 14.64 -8.23
C PRO A 102 -1.62 15.87 -9.12
N GLY A 103 -2.54 16.75 -8.74
CA GLY A 103 -2.95 17.95 -9.47
C GLY A 103 -4.22 17.81 -10.30
N THR A 104 -4.71 16.59 -10.53
CA THR A 104 -5.99 16.39 -11.22
C THR A 104 -7.13 16.89 -10.35
N TYR A 105 -8.03 17.71 -10.91
CA TYR A 105 -9.26 18.15 -10.24
C TYR A 105 -10.40 17.23 -10.67
N ALA A 106 -11.14 16.69 -9.70
CA ALA A 106 -12.16 15.68 -9.97
C ALA A 106 -13.36 15.81 -9.03
N SER A 107 -14.53 15.44 -9.53
CA SER A 107 -15.71 15.08 -8.74
C SER A 107 -15.69 13.58 -8.50
N ILE A 108 -15.82 13.17 -7.24
CA ILE A 108 -15.86 11.77 -6.84
C ILE A 108 -17.16 11.50 -6.12
N THR A 109 -17.87 10.50 -6.61
CA THR A 109 -19.14 10.03 -6.06
C THR A 109 -18.93 8.65 -5.43
N GLY A 110 -19.43 8.45 -4.22
CA GLY A 110 -19.20 7.21 -3.49
C GLY A 110 -20.07 7.07 -2.25
N VAL A 111 -19.72 6.13 -1.38
CA VAL A 111 -20.41 5.88 -0.11
C VAL A 111 -19.41 5.95 1.04
N ALA A 112 -19.81 6.48 2.18
CA ALA A 112 -18.97 6.48 3.37
C ALA A 112 -18.66 5.05 3.82
N SER A 113 -17.42 4.79 4.22
CA SER A 113 -17.00 3.49 4.73
C SER A 113 -16.07 3.67 5.93
N PRO A 114 -16.31 2.94 7.03
CA PRO A 114 -15.43 2.99 8.19
C PRO A 114 -14.09 2.33 7.85
N THR A 115 -13.03 2.82 8.45
CA THR A 115 -11.74 2.12 8.42
C THR A 115 -11.57 1.26 9.66
N ARG A 116 -10.52 0.44 9.70
CA ARG A 116 -10.11 -0.26 10.93
C ARG A 116 -9.61 0.69 12.03
N ASN A 117 -9.35 1.96 11.70
CA ASN A 117 -8.91 2.95 12.66
C ASN A 117 -10.14 3.71 13.19
N PRO A 118 -10.38 3.72 14.51
CA PRO A 118 -11.45 4.51 15.11
C PRO A 118 -11.30 5.99 14.77
N GLY A 119 -12.40 6.65 14.39
CA GLY A 119 -12.39 8.08 14.04
C GLY A 119 -11.87 8.39 12.63
N GLU A 120 -11.66 7.39 11.78
CA GLU A 120 -11.34 7.58 10.36
C GLU A 120 -12.40 6.94 9.46
N ALA A 121 -12.89 7.72 8.51
CA ALA A 121 -13.78 7.29 7.45
C ALA A 121 -13.16 7.60 6.09
N VAL A 122 -13.46 6.75 5.11
CA VAL A 122 -13.05 6.94 3.72
C VAL A 122 -14.29 7.02 2.84
N LEU A 123 -14.19 7.74 1.73
CA LEU A 123 -15.18 7.65 0.67
C LEU A 123 -14.85 6.44 -0.22
N LEU A 124 -15.70 5.44 -0.21
CA LEU A 124 -15.62 4.32 -1.13
C LEU A 124 -16.14 4.75 -2.50
N CYS A 125 -15.20 5.00 -3.41
CA CYS A 125 -15.45 5.56 -4.73
C CYS A 125 -16.29 4.60 -5.59
N ARG A 126 -17.33 5.15 -6.23
CA ARG A 126 -18.13 4.51 -7.27
C ARG A 126 -17.89 5.15 -8.61
N GLU A 127 -17.96 6.48 -8.69
CA GLU A 127 -17.86 7.21 -9.95
C GLU A 127 -16.83 8.33 -9.82
N VAL A 128 -16.18 8.66 -10.93
CA VAL A 128 -15.18 9.74 -11.01
C VAL A 128 -15.39 10.53 -12.28
N ASP A 129 -15.61 11.83 -12.13
CA ASP A 129 -15.62 12.78 -13.22
C ASP A 129 -14.37 13.65 -13.14
N LEU A 130 -13.61 13.67 -14.24
CA LEU A 130 -12.48 14.57 -14.37
C LEU A 130 -13.02 15.98 -14.65
N LEU A 131 -12.67 16.94 -13.80
CA LEU A 131 -13.10 18.34 -13.88
C LEU A 131 -11.96 19.27 -14.27
N GLY A 132 -10.70 18.85 -14.11
CA GLY A 132 -9.55 19.64 -14.52
C GLY A 132 -8.26 18.83 -14.64
N LEU A 133 -7.40 19.25 -15.58
CA LEU A 133 -6.11 18.61 -15.83
C LEU A 133 -5.03 19.06 -14.84
N PRO A 134 -4.06 18.17 -14.52
CA PRO A 134 -2.92 18.53 -13.67
C PRO A 134 -1.99 19.53 -14.37
N ARG A 135 -1.36 20.43 -13.61
CA ARG A 135 -0.33 21.37 -14.11
C ARG A 135 1.06 20.75 -14.21
N ASN A 136 1.14 19.46 -14.56
CA ASN A 136 2.40 18.76 -14.78
C ASN A 136 2.35 18.10 -16.16
N PRO A 137 3.28 18.45 -17.08
CA PRO A 137 3.25 17.92 -18.44
C PRO A 137 3.40 16.40 -18.48
N GLN A 138 4.11 15.80 -17.52
CA GLN A 138 4.23 14.34 -17.44
C GLN A 138 2.91 13.67 -17.08
N HIS A 139 2.09 14.31 -16.24
CA HIS A 139 0.78 13.79 -15.84
C HIS A 139 -0.25 13.99 -16.96
N ILE A 140 -0.25 15.16 -17.61
CA ILE A 140 -1.08 15.43 -18.80
C ILE A 140 -0.80 14.38 -19.88
N ARG A 141 0.47 14.06 -20.12
CA ARG A 141 0.87 13.03 -21.09
C ARG A 141 0.24 11.67 -20.79
N VAL A 142 0.20 11.24 -19.52
CA VAL A 142 -0.47 9.98 -19.13
C VAL A 142 -1.96 10.00 -19.47
N ILE A 143 -2.63 11.14 -19.26
CA ILE A 143 -4.05 11.32 -19.59
C ILE A 143 -4.25 11.25 -21.11
N LEU A 144 -3.40 11.90 -21.89
CA LEU A 144 -3.41 11.84 -23.36
C LEU A 144 -3.16 10.41 -23.87
N GLU A 145 -2.20 9.69 -23.29
CA GLU A 145 -1.96 8.26 -23.59
C GLU A 145 -3.17 7.38 -23.27
N CYS A 146 -3.89 7.66 -22.17
CA CYS A 146 -5.12 6.94 -21.84
C CYS A 146 -6.24 7.25 -22.83
N THR A 147 -6.34 8.50 -23.28
CA THR A 147 -7.31 8.96 -24.27
C THR A 147 -7.05 8.31 -25.63
N ALA A 148 -5.81 8.33 -26.11
CA ALA A 148 -5.41 7.69 -27.36
C ALA A 148 -5.65 6.16 -27.38
N LYS A 149 -5.66 5.52 -26.21
CA LYS A 149 -5.96 4.09 -26.04
C LYS A 149 -7.46 3.79 -25.86
N GLY A 150 -8.32 4.81 -25.94
CA GLY A 150 -9.76 4.67 -25.72
C GLY A 150 -10.14 4.35 -24.27
N LEU A 151 -9.24 4.56 -23.30
CA LEU A 151 -9.51 4.30 -21.88
C LEU A 151 -10.24 5.46 -21.21
N LEU A 152 -10.10 6.67 -21.76
CA LEU A 152 -10.82 7.86 -21.37
C LEU A 152 -11.59 8.43 -22.56
N PRO A 153 -12.79 9.01 -22.35
CA PRO A 153 -13.56 9.59 -23.43
C PRO A 153 -12.92 10.89 -23.92
N ILE A 154 -12.69 10.98 -25.23
CA ILE A 154 -11.96 12.09 -25.84
C ILE A 154 -12.67 13.44 -25.67
N ALA A 155 -14.00 13.45 -25.79
CA ALA A 155 -14.82 14.64 -25.59
C ALA A 155 -14.72 15.16 -24.16
N SER A 156 -14.64 14.27 -23.18
CA SER A 156 -14.46 14.64 -21.77
C SER A 156 -13.08 15.27 -21.54
N VAL A 157 -12.02 14.70 -22.10
CA VAL A 157 -10.66 15.25 -21.94
C VAL A 157 -10.47 16.57 -22.70
N ALA A 158 -10.99 16.68 -23.92
CA ALA A 158 -10.91 17.90 -24.75
C ALA A 158 -11.56 19.11 -24.05
N ARG A 159 -12.71 18.90 -23.38
CA ARG A 159 -13.40 19.94 -22.61
C ARG A 159 -12.56 20.53 -21.48
N LEU A 160 -11.66 19.75 -20.86
CA LEU A 160 -10.86 20.20 -19.71
C LEU A 160 -9.84 21.29 -20.03
N TYR A 161 -9.54 21.51 -21.32
CA TYR A 161 -8.62 22.55 -21.77
C TYR A 161 -9.18 23.33 -22.98
N ASN A 162 -10.51 23.39 -23.07
CA ASN A 162 -11.26 24.19 -24.05
C ASN A 162 -10.94 23.87 -25.52
N GLN A 163 -10.85 22.58 -25.87
CA GLN A 163 -10.72 22.11 -27.25
C GLN A 163 -11.90 21.25 -27.69
N SER A 164 -12.06 21.09 -29.00
CA SER A 164 -13.04 20.15 -29.56
C SER A 164 -12.47 18.72 -29.58
N ALA A 165 -13.36 17.73 -29.55
CA ALA A 165 -12.97 16.32 -29.61
C ALA A 165 -12.22 15.99 -30.92
N GLU A 166 -12.64 16.59 -32.04
CA GLU A 166 -12.05 16.38 -33.36
C GLU A 166 -10.66 17.00 -33.48
N GLN A 167 -10.41 18.13 -32.80
CA GLN A 167 -9.08 18.73 -32.75
C GLN A 167 -8.13 17.86 -31.92
N LEU A 168 -8.56 17.42 -30.73
CA LEU A 168 -7.76 16.52 -29.91
C LEU A 168 -7.47 15.20 -30.63
N GLN A 169 -8.45 14.63 -31.35
CA GLN A 169 -8.26 13.39 -32.11
C GLN A 169 -7.15 13.54 -33.14
N ARG A 170 -7.19 14.61 -33.94
CA ARG A 170 -6.14 14.93 -34.93
C ARG A 170 -4.78 15.13 -34.26
N ASP A 171 -4.73 15.85 -33.14
CA ASP A 171 -3.47 16.10 -32.42
C ASP A 171 -2.86 14.81 -31.85
N LEU A 172 -3.70 13.85 -31.40
CA LEU A 172 -3.25 12.55 -30.92
C LEU A 172 -2.70 11.70 -32.07
N GLU A 173 -3.38 11.66 -33.22
CA GLU A 173 -2.94 10.94 -34.42
C GLU A 173 -1.60 11.49 -34.95
N CYS A 174 -1.48 12.82 -35.10
CA CYS A 174 -0.24 13.46 -35.54
C CYS A 174 0.93 13.31 -34.56
N SER A 175 0.65 13.09 -33.27
CA SER A 175 1.68 12.92 -32.24
C SER A 175 2.18 11.47 -32.11
N GLY A 176 1.49 10.50 -32.73
CA GLY A 176 1.81 9.07 -32.67
C GLY A 176 2.82 8.61 -33.73
N GLU A 177 2.94 9.34 -34.84
CA GLU A 177 3.77 8.96 -35.98
C GLU A 177 5.12 9.71 -35.98
N GLY A 178 6.22 9.00 -35.75
CA GLY A 178 7.54 9.43 -36.27
C GLY A 178 8.48 10.24 -35.38
N CYS A 179 8.19 10.48 -34.10
CA CYS A 179 9.15 11.16 -33.22
C CYS A 179 9.95 10.17 -32.37
N TYR A 180 11.29 10.17 -32.49
CA TYR A 180 12.26 9.47 -31.62
C TYR A 180 12.29 10.04 -30.17
N GLY A 181 11.12 10.22 -29.56
CA GLY A 181 10.93 10.84 -28.26
C GLY A 181 9.73 10.24 -27.52
N LYS A 182 9.54 10.67 -26.27
CA LYS A 182 8.38 10.29 -25.45
C LYS A 182 7.08 10.71 -26.18
N PRO A 183 6.15 9.80 -26.50
CA PRO A 183 4.93 10.13 -27.24
C PRO A 183 4.12 11.21 -26.49
N PHE A 184 3.46 12.09 -27.24
CA PHE A 184 2.64 13.21 -26.74
C PHE A 184 3.36 14.27 -25.88
N ASP A 185 4.69 14.28 -25.75
CA ASP A 185 5.40 15.27 -24.89
C ASP A 185 5.18 16.72 -25.36
N SER A 186 5.24 16.96 -26.68
CA SER A 186 4.97 18.26 -27.28
C SER A 186 3.52 18.69 -27.08
N LEU A 187 2.57 17.76 -27.28
CA LEU A 187 1.14 18.00 -27.06
C LEU A 187 0.85 18.30 -25.59
N ALA A 188 1.43 17.55 -24.65
CA ALA A 188 1.26 17.79 -23.22
C ALA A 188 1.76 19.17 -22.79
N LYS A 189 2.88 19.66 -23.36
CA LYS A 189 3.38 21.02 -23.13
C LYS A 189 2.46 22.08 -23.74
N MET A 190 1.87 21.81 -24.90
CA MET A 190 0.91 22.69 -25.53
C MET A 190 -0.37 22.80 -24.68
N VAL A 191 -0.94 21.67 -24.28
CA VAL A 191 -2.11 21.59 -23.38
C VAL A 191 -1.83 22.33 -22.06
N LEU A 192 -0.66 22.12 -21.45
CA LEU A 192 -0.29 22.81 -20.22
C LEU A 192 -0.32 24.35 -20.36
N ARG A 193 0.13 24.88 -21.51
CA ARG A 193 0.12 26.32 -21.80
C ARG A 193 -1.28 26.86 -22.07
N SER A 194 -2.21 26.02 -22.52
CA SER A 194 -3.60 26.41 -22.77
C SER A 194 -4.52 26.28 -21.55
N LEU A 195 -4.04 25.69 -20.45
CA LEU A 195 -4.83 25.60 -19.23
C LEU A 195 -5.09 27.00 -18.66
N PRO A 196 -6.35 27.31 -18.24
CA PRO A 196 -6.67 28.59 -17.62
C PRO A 196 -5.87 28.77 -16.32
N ALA A 197 -5.63 30.01 -15.90
CA ALA A 197 -5.07 30.26 -14.56
C ALA A 197 -6.04 29.79 -13.48
N ASP A 198 -5.52 29.20 -12.42
CA ASP A 198 -6.31 28.60 -11.34
C ASP A 198 -5.65 28.91 -10.00
N GLU A 199 -6.19 29.90 -9.31
CA GLU A 199 -5.71 30.37 -8.01
C GLU A 199 -5.95 29.37 -6.87
N ARG A 200 -6.76 28.33 -7.11
CA ARG A 200 -7.05 27.27 -6.16
C ARG A 200 -6.11 26.08 -6.31
N TYR A 201 -5.31 26.04 -7.38
CA TYR A 201 -4.42 24.92 -7.65
C TYR A 201 -3.43 24.69 -6.49
N PRO A 202 -3.31 23.46 -5.97
CA PRO A 202 -2.48 23.20 -4.80
C PRO A 202 -0.99 23.31 -5.11
N ASP A 203 -0.21 23.80 -4.15
CA ASP A 203 1.26 23.78 -4.21
C ASP A 203 1.78 22.35 -4.03
N LEU A 204 1.82 21.59 -5.14
CA LEU A 204 2.29 20.21 -5.19
C LEU A 204 3.80 20.07 -4.95
N VAL A 205 4.58 21.15 -5.05
CA VAL A 205 6.03 21.11 -4.79
C VAL A 205 6.28 20.85 -3.31
N LYS A 206 5.47 21.45 -2.44
CA LYS A 206 5.48 21.12 -1.01
C LYS A 206 4.96 19.69 -0.75
N TYR A 207 4.02 19.17 -1.55
CA TYR A 207 3.51 17.78 -1.42
C TYR A 207 4.58 16.72 -1.74
N LYS A 208 5.57 17.01 -2.60
CA LYS A 208 6.72 16.11 -2.82
C LYS A 208 7.55 15.86 -1.56
N GLN A 209 7.50 16.75 -0.57
CA GLN A 209 8.20 16.62 0.71
C GLN A 209 7.32 16.07 1.85
N SER A 210 6.03 15.84 1.60
CA SER A 210 5.09 15.42 2.62
C SER A 210 4.39 14.14 2.24
N PHE A 211 5.15 13.04 2.28
CA PHE A 211 4.61 11.81 2.85
C PHE A 211 4.27 12.10 4.32
N ARG A 212 3.20 12.86 4.59
CA ARG A 212 2.65 12.94 5.94
C ARG A 212 2.14 11.55 6.22
N LEU A 213 2.96 10.83 6.98
CA LEU A 213 2.55 9.58 7.59
C LEU A 213 1.26 9.86 8.38
N PRO A 214 0.31 8.91 8.40
CA PRO A 214 -0.92 9.05 9.18
C PRO A 214 -0.60 9.44 10.62
N VAL A 215 -1.52 10.15 11.26
CA VAL A 215 -1.46 10.51 12.68
C VAL A 215 -1.38 9.21 13.48
N ALA A 216 -0.36 9.09 14.34
CA ALA A 216 -0.20 7.90 15.18
C ALA A 216 -1.42 7.68 16.08
N PRO A 217 -1.80 6.42 16.40
CA PRO A 217 -2.88 6.16 17.35
C PRO A 217 -2.62 6.87 18.68
N ALA A 218 -3.67 7.41 19.32
CA ALA A 218 -3.52 8.24 20.52
C ALA A 218 -2.69 7.56 21.63
N GLU A 219 -2.91 6.26 21.81
CA GLU A 219 -2.20 5.38 22.74
C GLU A 219 -0.68 5.34 22.54
N THR A 220 -0.20 5.61 21.33
CA THR A 220 1.22 5.55 20.98
C THR A 220 1.96 6.86 21.24
N TYR A 221 1.25 7.95 21.58
CA TYR A 221 1.89 9.25 21.86
C TYR A 221 2.58 9.34 23.22
N SER A 222 2.06 8.61 24.21
CA SER A 222 2.61 8.58 25.55
C SER A 222 3.35 7.28 25.78
N LEU A 223 4.66 7.38 26.03
CA LEU A 223 5.44 6.20 26.38
C LEU A 223 5.04 5.66 27.77
N PRO A 224 4.74 4.36 27.92
CA PRO A 224 4.49 3.77 29.23
C PRO A 224 5.69 3.95 30.16
N GLU A 225 5.44 4.23 31.45
CA GLU A 225 6.51 4.52 32.41
C GLU A 225 7.47 3.35 32.61
N SER A 226 6.96 2.13 32.56
CA SER A 226 7.75 0.91 32.62
C SER A 226 8.80 0.82 31.51
N VAL A 227 8.46 1.26 30.30
CA VAL A 227 9.39 1.30 29.18
C VAL A 227 10.40 2.44 29.32
N LYS A 228 10.00 3.58 29.92
CA LYS A 228 10.93 4.67 30.31
C LYS A 228 11.94 4.21 31.35
N MET A 229 11.55 3.34 32.28
CA MET A 229 12.46 2.78 33.30
C MET A 229 13.38 1.71 32.70
N ALA A 230 12.85 0.81 31.86
CA ALA A 230 13.64 -0.22 31.20
C ALA A 230 14.74 0.37 30.27
N THR A 231 14.44 1.46 29.58
CA THR A 231 15.42 2.17 28.73
C THR A 231 16.51 2.88 29.53
N LYS A 232 16.23 3.37 30.74
CA LYS A 232 17.24 3.97 31.64
C LYS A 232 18.20 2.94 32.23
N VAL A 233 17.73 1.72 32.47
CA VAL A 233 18.56 0.63 33.04
C VAL A 233 19.39 -0.07 31.95
N SER A 234 18.97 0.02 30.68
CA SER A 234 19.56 -0.74 29.58
C SER A 234 20.60 0.05 28.74
N VAL A 235 21.58 0.66 29.41
CA VAL A 235 22.84 1.10 28.77
C VAL A 235 24.02 0.17 29.13
N SER A 236 23.84 -0.80 30.04
CA SER A 236 24.95 -1.66 30.47
C SER A 236 24.65 -3.12 30.86
N GLY A 237 23.49 -3.72 30.55
CA GLY A 237 23.28 -5.07 31.09
C GLY A 237 22.06 -5.92 30.76
N ILE A 238 21.28 -5.69 29.69
CA ILE A 238 20.40 -6.76 29.21
C ILE A 238 21.29 -7.75 28.45
N LYS A 239 21.76 -8.78 29.17
CA LYS A 239 22.45 -9.93 28.59
C LYS A 239 21.60 -10.51 27.46
N GLU A 240 22.24 -10.88 26.36
CA GLU A 240 21.73 -11.67 25.23
C GLU A 240 21.20 -13.08 25.63
N SER A 241 20.75 -13.32 26.86
CA SER A 241 20.63 -14.68 27.41
C SER A 241 19.21 -15.27 27.42
N ALA A 242 18.17 -14.54 27.01
CA ALA A 242 16.85 -15.13 26.84
C ALA A 242 16.70 -15.63 25.40
N PRO A 243 16.46 -16.94 25.17
CA PRO A 243 16.23 -17.45 23.83
C PRO A 243 15.00 -16.75 23.22
N PRO A 244 15.04 -16.40 21.92
CA PRO A 244 13.88 -15.80 21.28
C PRO A 244 12.70 -16.79 21.30
N LEU A 245 11.55 -16.30 21.73
CA LEU A 245 10.29 -17.03 21.76
C LEU A 245 9.49 -16.77 20.47
N SER A 246 8.61 -17.70 20.10
CA SER A 246 7.62 -17.50 19.05
C SER A 246 6.57 -16.47 19.49
N VAL A 247 5.85 -15.89 18.51
CA VAL A 247 4.73 -14.97 18.76
C VAL A 247 3.67 -15.65 19.62
N GLU A 248 3.32 -16.90 19.29
CA GLU A 248 2.37 -17.71 20.05
C GLU A 248 2.83 -17.92 21.50
N ALA A 249 4.09 -18.32 21.72
CA ALA A 249 4.61 -18.57 23.07
C ALA A 249 4.56 -17.32 23.96
N VAL A 250 4.85 -16.15 23.38
CA VAL A 250 4.80 -14.87 24.11
C VAL A 250 3.37 -14.50 24.46
N LEU A 251 2.42 -14.71 23.55
CA LEU A 251 1.00 -14.46 23.81
C LEU A 251 0.47 -15.43 24.88
N SER A 252 0.77 -16.73 24.77
CA SER A 252 0.39 -17.72 25.79
C SER A 252 0.97 -17.35 27.15
N GLN A 253 2.26 -17.01 27.23
CA GLN A 253 2.89 -16.59 28.49
C GLN A 253 2.23 -15.33 29.08
N PHE A 254 1.81 -14.39 28.24
CA PHE A 254 1.14 -13.17 28.69
C PHE A 254 -0.26 -13.45 29.28
N TYR A 255 -1.04 -14.32 28.65
CA TYR A 255 -2.39 -14.67 29.11
C TYR A 255 -2.40 -15.67 30.28
N GLU A 256 -1.45 -16.61 30.30
CA GLU A 256 -1.34 -17.66 31.33
C GLU A 256 -0.58 -17.22 32.58
N SER A 257 0.13 -16.08 32.55
CA SER A 257 0.82 -15.52 33.72
C SER A 257 -0.15 -15.41 34.91
N GLU A 258 0.17 -15.98 36.06
CA GLU A 258 -0.69 -15.95 37.25
C GLU A 258 -0.49 -14.69 38.12
N ASP A 259 0.21 -13.65 37.64
CA ASP A 259 0.36 -12.39 38.37
C ASP A 259 -1.00 -11.64 38.42
N ILE A 260 -1.83 -12.08 39.37
CA ILE A 260 -3.11 -11.54 39.77
C ILE A 260 -2.83 -10.64 40.98
N ASP A 261 -2.59 -9.37 40.73
CA ASP A 261 -2.99 -8.34 41.69
C ASP A 261 -4.33 -7.79 41.21
N CYS A 262 -5.37 -8.03 42.01
CA CYS A 262 -6.79 -7.70 41.79
C CYS A 262 -7.08 -6.18 41.74
N SER A 263 -6.30 -5.39 41.00
CA SER A 263 -6.40 -3.93 40.98
C SER A 263 -6.24 -3.31 39.59
N GLY A 264 -6.81 -3.92 38.53
CA GLY A 264 -6.84 -3.28 37.20
C GLY A 264 -5.47 -2.85 36.67
N SER A 265 -4.40 -3.50 37.13
CA SER A 265 -3.03 -3.13 36.83
C SER A 265 -2.59 -3.72 35.50
N THR A 266 -2.11 -2.87 34.60
CA THR A 266 -1.58 -3.27 33.30
C THR A 266 -0.41 -4.25 33.47
N LEU A 267 -0.51 -5.43 32.84
CA LEU A 267 0.51 -6.47 32.89
C LEU A 267 1.71 -6.09 32.03
N GLN A 268 2.90 -6.49 32.49
CA GLN A 268 4.17 -6.16 31.84
C GLN A 268 5.06 -7.39 31.77
N LEU A 269 5.43 -7.80 30.57
CA LEU A 269 6.26 -8.97 30.33
C LEU A 269 7.43 -8.59 29.41
N PRO A 270 8.68 -8.55 29.91
CA PRO A 270 9.86 -8.44 29.06
C PRO A 270 9.96 -9.67 28.14
N ALA A 271 10.09 -9.46 26.84
CA ALA A 271 10.12 -10.55 25.86
C ALA A 271 11.17 -10.31 24.77
N CYS A 272 11.74 -11.42 24.30
CA CYS A 272 12.55 -11.50 23.09
C CYS A 272 11.77 -12.37 22.11
N VAL A 273 11.28 -11.79 21.02
CA VAL A 273 10.32 -12.41 20.10
C VAL A 273 10.96 -12.55 18.73
N HIS A 274 10.81 -13.71 18.12
CA HIS A 274 11.15 -13.97 16.73
C HIS A 274 9.86 -14.06 15.93
N GLY A 275 9.79 -13.40 14.78
CA GLY A 275 8.61 -13.48 13.92
C GLY A 275 8.78 -12.83 12.56
N TRP A 276 7.78 -13.05 11.71
CA TRP A 276 7.66 -12.41 10.41
C TRP A 276 6.80 -11.16 10.51
N ILE A 277 7.23 -10.09 9.84
CA ILE A 277 6.43 -8.89 9.71
C ILE A 277 5.33 -9.17 8.69
N GLN A 278 4.08 -9.30 9.16
CA GLN A 278 2.93 -9.40 8.27
C GLN A 278 2.52 -8.03 7.74
N ASN A 279 2.57 -7.02 8.60
CA ASN A 279 2.14 -5.67 8.27
C ASN A 279 3.07 -4.64 8.91
N ARG A 280 3.30 -3.54 8.18
CA ARG A 280 4.04 -2.37 8.67
C ARG A 280 3.23 -1.12 8.38
N ARG A 281 3.02 -0.31 9.41
CA ARG A 281 2.49 1.05 9.28
C ARG A 281 3.46 2.05 9.88
N ARG A 282 3.76 3.11 9.12
CA ARG A 282 4.55 4.24 9.58
C ARG A 282 3.59 5.40 9.85
N PHE A 283 3.79 6.09 10.95
CA PHE A 283 2.97 7.21 11.42
C PHE A 283 3.82 8.46 11.59
N ASP A 284 3.16 9.61 11.75
CA ASP A 284 3.81 10.87 12.05
C ASP A 284 4.71 10.77 13.29
N ARG A 285 5.66 11.71 13.41
CA ARG A 285 6.67 11.69 14.48
C ARG A 285 7.55 10.43 14.52
N ASN A 286 7.70 9.72 13.38
CA ASN A 286 8.55 8.53 13.25
C ASN A 286 8.12 7.33 14.11
N VAL A 287 6.83 7.22 14.45
CA VAL A 287 6.30 6.01 15.09
C VAL A 287 6.08 4.93 14.02
N THR A 288 6.52 3.70 14.28
CA THR A 288 6.28 2.56 13.39
C THR A 288 5.60 1.44 14.15
N VAL A 289 4.49 0.93 13.62
CA VAL A 289 3.76 -0.22 14.16
C VAL A 289 3.95 -1.41 13.23
N LEU A 290 4.38 -2.52 13.80
CA LEU A 290 4.57 -3.81 13.13
C LEU A 290 3.55 -4.80 13.66
N GLU A 291 3.04 -5.67 12.79
CA GLU A 291 2.28 -6.86 13.19
C GLU A 291 3.16 -8.07 12.92
N LEU A 292 3.55 -8.79 13.98
CA LEU A 292 4.37 -9.99 13.90
C LEU A 292 3.53 -11.25 13.93
N VAL A 293 3.93 -12.25 13.16
CA VAL A 293 3.33 -13.60 13.12
C VAL A 293 4.42 -14.67 13.10
N ASP A 294 4.11 -15.88 13.56
CA ASP A 294 5.02 -17.02 13.46
C ASP A 294 5.14 -17.57 12.03
N SER A 295 4.03 -17.51 11.29
CA SER A 295 3.94 -17.96 9.91
C SER A 295 3.16 -16.97 9.06
N LEU A 296 3.66 -16.67 7.86
CA LEU A 296 2.98 -15.80 6.89
C LEU A 296 1.75 -16.47 6.22
N ARG A 297 1.47 -17.75 6.53
CA ARG A 297 0.46 -18.57 5.83
C ARG A 297 -0.94 -18.56 6.45
N GLU A 298 -1.05 -18.26 7.74
CA GLU A 298 -2.30 -18.47 8.49
C GLU A 298 -3.37 -17.39 8.24
N SER A 299 -3.16 -16.46 7.30
CA SER A 299 -4.08 -15.34 7.08
C SER A 299 -5.21 -15.58 6.09
N ASP A 300 -5.17 -16.64 5.28
CA ASP A 300 -5.99 -16.66 4.05
C ASP A 300 -7.15 -17.68 4.05
N ASN A 301 -7.26 -18.62 5.00
CA ASN A 301 -8.22 -19.75 4.87
C ASN A 301 -9.10 -20.12 6.09
N SER A 302 -9.23 -19.31 7.15
CA SER A 302 -10.18 -19.63 8.24
C SER A 302 -11.55 -18.98 8.05
N THR A 303 -12.34 -19.51 7.10
CA THR A 303 -13.80 -19.27 7.02
C THR A 303 -14.62 -20.20 7.89
N THR A 304 -13.99 -21.05 8.72
CA THR A 304 -14.72 -21.89 9.68
C THR A 304 -14.93 -21.13 10.98
N LEU A 305 -16.08 -20.47 11.04
CA LEU A 305 -16.77 -20.12 12.27
C LEU A 305 -16.89 -21.38 13.15
N GLU A 306 -16.75 -21.21 14.46
CA GLU A 306 -17.00 -22.22 15.51
C GLU A 306 -15.83 -23.15 15.85
N SER A 307 -14.92 -22.69 16.74
CA SER A 307 -14.62 -23.35 18.04
C SER A 307 -13.20 -23.03 18.58
N ALA A 308 -12.94 -21.79 18.96
CA ALA A 308 -11.98 -21.36 19.99
C ALA A 308 -12.04 -19.83 20.08
N PRO A 309 -11.73 -19.17 21.23
CA PRO A 309 -11.55 -17.73 21.23
C PRO A 309 -10.30 -17.41 20.40
N HIS A 310 -10.49 -17.14 19.10
CA HIS A 310 -9.47 -16.72 18.15
C HIS A 310 -8.95 -15.31 18.49
N PHE A 311 -8.30 -15.14 19.64
CA PHE A 311 -7.43 -14.01 19.87
C PHE A 311 -6.16 -14.22 19.05
N CYS A 312 -6.26 -13.76 17.79
CA CYS A 312 -5.22 -13.36 16.85
C CYS A 312 -3.78 -13.80 17.18
N GLN A 313 -3.22 -14.70 16.35
CA GLN A 313 -1.81 -15.11 16.25
C GLN A 313 -0.85 -13.96 15.85
N ARG A 314 -1.16 -12.72 16.24
CA ARG A 314 -0.47 -11.51 15.79
C ARG A 314 -0.08 -10.67 17.00
N LEU A 315 1.21 -10.40 17.16
CA LEU A 315 1.70 -9.50 18.18
C LEU A 315 1.90 -8.11 17.59
N LYS A 316 1.18 -7.12 18.11
CA LYS A 316 1.35 -5.71 17.74
C LYS A 316 2.62 -5.19 18.40
N CYS A 317 3.55 -4.69 17.61
CA CYS A 317 4.83 -4.16 18.08
C CYS A 317 4.98 -2.69 17.71
N VAL A 318 5.34 -1.84 18.66
CA VAL A 318 5.47 -0.38 18.48
C VAL A 318 6.93 0.03 18.64
N SER A 319 7.48 0.59 17.58
CA SER A 319 8.74 1.34 17.59
C SER A 319 8.43 2.83 17.77
N HIS A 320 8.87 3.38 18.88
CA HIS A 320 8.69 4.78 19.23
C HIS A 320 10.04 5.51 19.23
N PRO A 321 10.16 6.72 18.65
CA PRO A 321 11.44 7.43 18.49
C PRO A 321 12.15 7.76 19.82
N GLN A 322 11.40 7.84 20.92
CA GLN A 322 11.97 8.08 22.26
C GLN A 322 12.62 6.84 22.89
N ILE A 323 12.32 5.64 22.39
CA ILE A 323 12.93 4.39 22.87
C ILE A 323 14.07 3.99 21.94
N LEU A 324 13.72 3.85 20.67
CA LEU A 324 14.60 3.39 19.63
C LEU A 324 14.47 4.38 18.49
N ALA A 325 15.49 5.20 18.30
CA ALA A 325 15.61 6.03 17.13
C ALA A 325 15.95 5.13 15.93
N VAL A 326 14.95 4.38 15.45
CA VAL A 326 15.06 3.59 14.23
C VAL A 326 15.33 4.58 13.11
N SER A 327 16.52 4.52 12.53
CA SER A 327 16.84 5.33 11.36
C SER A 327 15.79 5.08 10.27
N ASP A 328 15.50 6.11 9.47
CA ASP A 328 14.62 5.94 8.31
C ASP A 328 15.05 4.75 7.43
N THR A 329 16.34 4.46 7.39
CA THR A 329 16.89 3.30 6.67
C THR A 329 16.40 1.97 7.22
N MET A 330 16.47 1.74 8.53
CA MET A 330 16.00 0.52 9.15
C MET A 330 14.47 0.38 9.04
N ALA A 331 13.72 1.47 9.19
CA ALA A 331 12.27 1.46 9.02
C ALA A 331 11.83 0.96 7.62
N HIS A 332 12.63 1.24 6.57
CA HIS A 332 12.38 0.72 5.23
C HIS A 332 12.69 -0.77 5.10
N LEU A 333 13.74 -1.27 5.76
CA LEU A 333 14.14 -2.68 5.76
C LEU A 333 13.15 -3.58 6.53
N LEU A 334 12.46 -3.03 7.54
CA LEU A 334 11.39 -3.70 8.31
C LEU A 334 10.08 -3.83 7.50
N ALA A 335 10.18 -4.15 6.22
CA ALA A 335 9.04 -4.30 5.32
C ALA A 335 8.27 -5.61 5.59
N PRO A 336 7.01 -5.72 5.11
CA PRO A 336 6.29 -6.98 5.13
C PRO A 336 7.11 -8.13 4.55
N SER A 337 6.96 -9.32 5.11
CA SER A 337 7.72 -10.54 4.80
C SER A 337 9.19 -10.51 5.22
N ALA A 338 9.66 -9.49 5.93
CA ALA A 338 10.95 -9.56 6.62
C ALA A 338 10.82 -10.40 7.90
N GLN A 339 11.89 -11.10 8.26
CA GLN A 339 11.98 -11.84 9.52
C GLN A 339 12.85 -11.05 10.49
N VAL A 340 12.37 -10.92 11.73
CA VAL A 340 13.00 -10.08 12.74
C VAL A 340 13.05 -10.75 14.09
N GLN A 341 14.05 -10.35 14.87
CA GLN A 341 14.14 -10.58 16.30
C GLN A 341 13.92 -9.25 17.01
N ILE A 342 12.93 -9.20 17.87
CA ILE A 342 12.51 -7.99 18.59
C ILE A 342 12.64 -8.22 20.08
N GLN A 343 13.31 -7.30 20.76
CA GLN A 343 13.32 -7.24 22.22
C GLN A 343 12.47 -6.06 22.67
N GLY A 344 11.72 -6.25 23.75
CA GLY A 344 10.83 -5.22 24.25
C GLY A 344 10.09 -5.62 25.51
N VAL A 345 9.11 -4.80 25.85
CA VAL A 345 8.18 -5.07 26.96
C VAL A 345 6.78 -5.18 26.39
N VAL A 346 6.15 -6.33 26.59
CA VAL A 346 4.74 -6.57 26.25
C VAL A 346 3.88 -5.95 27.34
N ILE A 347 2.93 -5.11 26.93
CA ILE A 347 2.04 -4.35 27.81
C ILE A 347 0.61 -4.52 27.32
N GLY A 348 -0.31 -4.82 28.23
CA GLY A 348 -1.74 -4.95 27.93
C GLY A 348 -2.56 -5.22 29.17
N ASP A 349 -3.88 -5.18 29.02
CA ASP A 349 -4.82 -5.76 29.99
C ASP A 349 -5.21 -7.15 29.50
N LYS A 350 -5.33 -8.12 30.41
CA LYS A 350 -5.86 -9.45 30.07
C LYS A 350 -7.33 -9.39 29.64
N ASN A 351 -8.07 -8.40 30.14
CA ASN A 351 -9.50 -8.27 29.91
C ASN A 351 -9.85 -7.29 28.78
N ASP A 352 -8.88 -6.52 28.27
CA ASP A 352 -9.12 -5.46 27.27
C ASP A 352 -8.01 -5.41 26.19
N GLY A 353 -8.39 -5.78 24.97
CA GLY A 353 -7.56 -5.67 23.77
C GLY A 353 -6.44 -6.70 23.62
N ALA A 354 -5.74 -6.64 22.49
CA ALA A 354 -4.56 -7.46 22.23
C ALA A 354 -3.30 -6.79 22.83
N PRO A 355 -2.39 -7.55 23.47
CA PRO A 355 -1.19 -6.99 24.07
C PRO A 355 -0.29 -6.32 23.03
N THR A 356 0.38 -5.25 23.44
CA THR A 356 1.28 -4.47 22.59
C THR A 356 2.71 -4.57 23.11
N LEU A 357 3.63 -5.00 22.26
CA LEU A 357 5.06 -5.02 22.54
C LEU A 357 5.69 -3.67 22.20
N TRP A 358 6.33 -3.03 23.16
CA TRP A 358 7.11 -1.80 22.96
C TRP A 358 8.57 -2.16 22.69
N ILE A 359 9.04 -1.85 21.48
CA ILE A 359 10.33 -2.29 20.96
C ILE A 359 11.46 -1.49 21.58
N THR A 360 12.39 -2.16 22.26
CA THR A 360 13.64 -1.58 22.77
C THR A 360 14.83 -1.91 21.88
N ASN A 361 14.82 -3.05 21.21
CA ASN A 361 15.83 -3.44 20.24
C ASN A 361 15.21 -4.26 19.11
N ILE A 362 15.74 -4.14 17.90
CA ILE A 362 15.30 -4.90 16.73
C ILE A 362 16.48 -5.30 15.88
N ARG A 363 16.51 -6.58 15.49
CA ARG A 363 17.49 -7.14 14.56
C ARG A 363 16.78 -7.72 13.36
N LEU A 364 17.25 -7.36 12.17
CA LEU A 364 16.81 -7.97 10.92
C LEU A 364 17.52 -9.33 10.78
N LEU A 365 16.74 -10.41 10.71
CA LEU A 365 17.25 -11.76 10.48
C LEU A 365 17.16 -12.14 9.01
N GLN A 366 16.10 -11.71 8.34
CA GLN A 366 15.91 -11.90 6.91
C GLN A 366 15.24 -10.66 6.32
N ALA A 367 15.78 -10.18 5.21
CA ALA A 367 15.17 -9.12 4.43
C ALA A 367 13.87 -9.60 3.79
N SER A 368 12.97 -8.64 3.55
CA SER A 368 11.80 -8.83 2.73
C SER A 368 12.21 -9.26 1.32
N TRP A 369 11.54 -10.26 0.75
CA TRP A 369 11.78 -10.73 -0.63
C TRP A 369 11.24 -9.77 -1.70
N TRP A 370 10.92 -8.52 -1.36
CA TRP A 370 10.47 -7.54 -2.34
C TRP A 370 11.68 -6.93 -3.05
N PRO A 371 11.72 -6.93 -4.41
CA PRO A 371 12.90 -6.44 -5.16
C PRO A 371 13.33 -5.02 -4.77
N SER A 372 12.36 -4.16 -4.43
CA SER A 372 12.63 -2.78 -3.99
C SER A 372 13.37 -2.70 -2.66
N VAL A 373 13.07 -3.60 -1.71
CA VAL A 373 13.71 -3.66 -0.39
C VAL A 373 15.10 -4.27 -0.52
N THR A 374 15.23 -5.36 -1.27
CA THR A 374 16.52 -5.99 -1.58
C THR A 374 17.48 -5.00 -2.26
N ARG A 375 17.00 -4.27 -3.27
CA ARG A 375 17.77 -3.22 -3.93
C ARG A 375 18.19 -2.13 -2.95
N PHE A 376 17.26 -1.66 -2.13
CA PHE A 376 17.56 -0.62 -1.14
C PHE A 376 18.62 -1.08 -0.14
N LEU A 377 18.58 -2.34 0.31
CA LEU A 377 19.62 -2.91 1.17
C LEU A 377 21.00 -2.91 0.49
N LEU A 378 21.08 -3.33 -0.78
CA LEU A 378 22.33 -3.29 -1.54
C LEU A 378 22.84 -1.86 -1.74
N GLU A 379 21.94 -0.89 -1.99
CA GLU A 379 22.29 0.54 -2.07
C GLU A 379 22.87 1.06 -0.75
N LEU A 380 22.29 0.66 0.40
CA LEU A 380 22.83 1.04 1.71
C LEU A 380 24.22 0.44 1.98
N VAL A 381 24.47 -0.80 1.55
CA VAL A 381 25.79 -1.43 1.66
C VAL A 381 26.81 -0.70 0.78
N LEU A 382 26.44 -0.38 -0.46
CA LEU A 382 27.26 0.40 -1.38
C LEU A 382 27.60 1.79 -0.80
N GLU A 383 26.63 2.44 -0.17
CA GLU A 383 26.81 3.71 0.55
C GLU A 383 27.59 3.57 1.88
N LYS A 384 27.98 2.35 2.27
CA LYS A 384 28.62 2.02 3.55
C LYS A 384 27.79 2.40 4.78
N ARG A 385 26.46 2.43 4.61
CA ARG A 385 25.47 2.73 5.66
C ARG A 385 24.85 1.48 6.27
N PHE A 386 25.19 0.31 5.73
CA PHE A 386 24.81 -0.99 6.26
C PHE A 386 26.00 -1.96 6.13
N SER A 387 26.16 -2.85 7.11
CA SER A 387 27.32 -3.75 7.14
C SER A 387 27.16 -4.86 6.10
N VAL A 388 28.27 -5.28 5.48
CA VAL A 388 28.26 -6.41 4.54
C VAL A 388 27.85 -7.71 5.22
N PRO A 389 28.35 -8.06 6.43
CA PRO A 389 27.95 -9.29 7.11
C PRO A 389 26.46 -9.34 7.45
N ASP A 390 25.88 -8.23 7.93
CA ASP A 390 24.46 -8.18 8.25
C ASP A 390 23.60 -8.25 6.98
N ALA A 391 24.06 -7.66 5.87
CA ALA A 391 23.36 -7.74 4.60
C ALA A 391 23.40 -9.15 4.03
N ALA A 392 24.54 -9.84 4.11
CA ALA A 392 24.70 -11.22 3.68
C ALA A 392 23.78 -12.14 4.49
N LEU A 393 23.73 -11.95 5.81
CA LEU A 393 22.80 -12.66 6.70
C LEU A 393 21.35 -12.39 6.33
N ALA A 394 20.95 -11.12 6.17
CA ALA A 394 19.59 -10.75 5.83
C ALA A 394 19.15 -11.25 4.44
N LEU A 395 20.08 -11.32 3.48
CA LEU A 395 19.83 -11.81 2.13
C LEU A 395 19.99 -13.34 2.00
N GLN A 396 20.49 -14.01 3.05
CA GLN A 396 20.80 -15.44 3.06
C GLN A 396 21.73 -15.87 1.91
N VAL A 397 22.75 -15.05 1.68
CA VAL A 397 23.81 -15.25 0.66
C VAL A 397 25.18 -15.08 1.31
N SER A 398 26.25 -15.38 0.59
CA SER A 398 27.61 -15.16 1.07
C SER A 398 27.99 -13.67 1.06
N GLU A 399 28.93 -13.28 1.93
CA GLU A 399 29.48 -11.91 1.91
C GLU A 399 30.12 -11.56 0.55
N SER A 400 30.75 -12.53 -0.11
CA SER A 400 31.31 -12.36 -1.45
C SER A 400 30.26 -11.96 -2.49
N GLU A 401 29.08 -12.57 -2.46
CA GLU A 401 27.99 -12.24 -3.40
C GLU A 401 27.45 -10.83 -3.16
N VAL A 402 27.38 -10.38 -1.90
CA VAL A 402 27.01 -9.00 -1.57
C VAL A 402 28.06 -8.01 -2.06
N VAL A 403 29.35 -8.32 -1.86
CA VAL A 403 30.45 -7.47 -2.35
C VAL A 403 30.43 -7.36 -3.87
N GLU A 404 30.19 -8.46 -4.58
CA GLU A 404 30.06 -8.46 -6.04
C GLU A 404 28.86 -7.60 -6.48
N ALA A 405 27.69 -7.81 -5.87
CA ALA A 405 26.46 -7.07 -6.17
C ALA A 405 26.54 -5.57 -5.84
N THR A 406 27.46 -5.17 -4.96
CA THR A 406 27.65 -3.78 -4.51
C THR A 406 28.94 -3.15 -5.06
N ASN A 407 29.63 -3.81 -5.98
CA ASN A 407 30.82 -3.24 -6.61
C ASN A 407 30.43 -2.17 -7.64
N ALA A 408 30.60 -0.89 -7.25
CA ALA A 408 30.28 0.28 -8.08
C ALA A 408 31.04 0.32 -9.42
N ASN A 409 32.24 -0.29 -9.47
CA ASN A 409 33.09 -0.29 -10.66
C ASN A 409 32.73 -1.42 -11.64
N ALA A 410 32.00 -2.44 -11.19
CA ALA A 410 31.68 -3.62 -11.99
C ALA A 410 30.23 -3.64 -12.50
N LEU A 411 29.28 -3.05 -11.75
CA LEU A 411 27.86 -3.09 -12.07
C LEU A 411 27.29 -1.68 -12.22
N ASP A 412 26.58 -1.44 -13.33
CA ASP A 412 25.75 -0.25 -13.47
C ASP A 412 24.46 -0.37 -12.64
N LEU A 413 23.63 0.68 -12.65
CA LEU A 413 22.39 0.69 -11.88
C LEU A 413 21.43 -0.44 -12.30
N THR A 414 21.37 -0.74 -13.60
CA THR A 414 20.48 -1.75 -14.17
C THR A 414 20.90 -3.15 -13.75
N ALA A 415 22.20 -3.46 -13.81
CA ALA A 415 22.74 -4.75 -13.41
C ALA A 415 22.54 -5.01 -11.91
N ARG A 416 22.65 -3.97 -11.07
CA ARG A 416 22.27 -4.08 -9.64
C ARG A 416 20.79 -4.33 -9.42
N GLN A 417 19.91 -3.76 -10.25
CA GLN A 417 18.47 -4.06 -10.19
C GLN A 417 18.20 -5.53 -10.50
N TRP A 418 18.88 -6.10 -11.50
CA TRP A 418 18.79 -7.53 -11.81
C TRP A 418 19.31 -8.40 -10.68
N LYS A 419 20.48 -8.09 -10.10
CA LYS A 419 20.98 -8.82 -8.91
C LYS A 419 20.04 -8.73 -7.71
N ALA A 420 19.43 -7.58 -7.47
CA ALA A 420 18.40 -7.45 -6.45
C ALA A 420 17.17 -8.33 -6.72
N ALA A 421 16.76 -8.47 -7.99
CA ALA A 421 15.68 -9.36 -8.38
C ALA A 421 16.03 -10.84 -8.19
N GLU A 422 17.26 -11.25 -8.52
CA GLU A 422 17.77 -12.61 -8.29
C GLU A 422 17.73 -12.97 -6.79
N PHE A 423 18.29 -12.13 -5.93
CA PHE A 423 18.27 -12.35 -4.47
C PHE A 423 16.84 -12.35 -3.91
N SER A 424 15.98 -11.44 -4.40
CA SER A 424 14.56 -11.40 -4.05
C SER A 424 13.85 -12.71 -4.39
N GLN A 425 14.09 -13.26 -5.59
CA GLN A 425 13.51 -14.53 -6.01
C GLN A 425 14.03 -15.71 -5.17
N ALA A 426 15.33 -15.75 -4.87
CA ALA A 426 15.92 -16.79 -4.03
C ALA A 426 15.31 -16.78 -2.62
N LEU A 427 15.16 -15.60 -2.00
CA LEU A 427 14.52 -15.45 -0.70
C LEU A 427 13.06 -15.92 -0.72
N LYS A 428 12.31 -15.59 -1.78
CA LYS A 428 10.93 -16.03 -1.95
C LYS A 428 10.84 -17.56 -2.07
N LEU A 429 11.72 -18.17 -2.86
CA LEU A 429 11.76 -19.63 -3.04
C LEU A 429 12.10 -20.33 -1.71
N LYS A 430 13.11 -19.89 -0.97
CA LYS A 430 13.44 -20.43 0.35
C LYS A 430 12.29 -20.31 1.35
N ALA A 431 11.57 -19.19 1.35
CA ALA A 431 10.37 -19.03 2.18
C ALA A 431 9.22 -19.98 1.75
N GLN A 432 9.23 -20.45 0.51
CA GLN A 432 8.30 -21.44 -0.05
C GLN A 432 8.81 -22.89 0.04
N GLU A 433 10.10 -23.15 0.28
CA GLU A 433 10.64 -24.52 0.40
C GLU A 433 10.11 -25.26 1.63
N GLY A 434 9.62 -24.53 2.66
CA GLY A 434 8.83 -25.09 3.76
C GLY A 434 7.35 -25.35 3.43
N SER A 435 6.90 -25.10 2.19
CA SER A 435 5.58 -25.54 1.71
C SER A 435 5.75 -26.79 0.88
N SER A 436 5.29 -27.91 1.43
CA SER A 436 4.55 -28.83 0.58
C SER A 436 3.41 -28.01 -0.04
N VAL A 437 3.54 -27.68 -1.32
CA VAL A 437 2.38 -27.31 -2.12
C VAL A 437 1.58 -28.59 -2.21
N THR A 438 0.64 -28.79 -1.28
CA THR A 438 -0.42 -29.79 -1.46
C THR A 438 -1.34 -29.23 -2.52
N CYS A 439 -0.92 -29.31 -3.78
CA CYS A 439 -1.80 -29.11 -4.90
C CYS A 439 -2.83 -30.23 -4.81
N SER A 440 -4.10 -29.88 -4.70
CA SER A 440 -5.15 -30.89 -4.70
C SER A 440 -5.10 -31.66 -6.03
N THR A 441 -5.49 -32.93 -6.03
CA THR A 441 -5.48 -33.76 -7.24
C THR A 441 -6.30 -33.12 -8.37
N GLU A 442 -7.32 -32.32 -8.03
CA GLU A 442 -8.12 -31.55 -8.98
C GLU A 442 -7.36 -30.37 -9.60
N GLU A 443 -6.55 -29.64 -8.82
CA GLU A 443 -5.72 -28.55 -9.34
C GLU A 443 -4.60 -29.05 -10.24
N ILE A 444 -3.98 -30.19 -9.90
CA ILE A 444 -3.01 -30.87 -10.75
C ILE A 444 -3.69 -31.28 -12.07
N PHE A 445 -4.87 -31.89 -12.00
CA PHE A 445 -5.64 -32.29 -13.18
C PHE A 445 -6.03 -31.09 -14.05
N ILE A 446 -6.37 -29.95 -13.46
CA ILE A 446 -6.67 -28.70 -14.19
C ILE A 446 -5.41 -28.18 -14.88
N LEU A 447 -4.26 -28.17 -14.20
CA LEU A 447 -2.99 -27.73 -14.77
C LEU A 447 -2.54 -28.62 -15.91
N GLU A 448 -2.59 -29.94 -15.76
CA GLU A 448 -2.27 -30.92 -16.82
C GLU A 448 -3.18 -30.73 -18.04
N LYS A 449 -4.48 -30.50 -17.81
CA LYS A 449 -5.44 -30.24 -18.89
C LYS A 449 -5.20 -28.90 -19.57
N TYR A 450 -4.73 -27.90 -18.84
CA TYR A 450 -4.36 -26.59 -19.38
C TYR A 450 -3.06 -26.66 -20.18
N GLU A 451 -2.07 -27.42 -19.70
CA GLU A 451 -0.79 -27.66 -20.37
C GLU A 451 -0.99 -28.39 -21.68
N ALA A 452 -1.80 -29.46 -21.71
CA ALA A 452 -2.17 -30.17 -22.93
C ALA A 452 -2.87 -29.25 -23.95
N LYS A 453 -3.77 -28.39 -23.48
CA LYS A 453 -4.50 -27.45 -24.35
C LYS A 453 -3.63 -26.31 -24.87
N CYS A 454 -2.65 -25.86 -24.08
CA CYS A 454 -1.66 -24.89 -24.48
C CYS A 454 -0.63 -25.49 -25.47
N ALA A 455 -0.22 -26.75 -25.27
CA ALA A 455 0.67 -27.46 -26.19
C ALA A 455 0.02 -27.65 -27.57
N ASP A 456 -1.28 -27.94 -27.62
CA ASP A 456 -2.05 -28.02 -28.87
C ASP A 456 -2.24 -26.66 -29.56
N GLN A 457 -2.41 -25.58 -28.78
CA GLN A 457 -2.64 -24.23 -29.34
C GLN A 457 -1.34 -23.47 -29.68
N PHE A 458 -0.24 -23.81 -29.02
CA PHE A 458 1.06 -23.16 -29.15
C PHE A 458 2.17 -24.23 -29.20
N PRO A 459 2.27 -25.00 -30.30
CA PRO A 459 3.31 -26.01 -30.43
C PRO A 459 4.69 -25.32 -30.39
N ILE A 460 5.48 -25.66 -29.38
CA ILE A 460 6.87 -25.23 -29.30
C ILE A 460 7.63 -25.98 -30.39
N GLN A 461 7.98 -25.30 -31.49
CA GLN A 461 8.89 -25.87 -32.48
C GLN A 461 10.29 -25.89 -31.87
N ASP A 462 10.84 -27.09 -31.65
CA ASP A 462 12.24 -27.27 -31.32
C ASP A 462 13.09 -26.70 -32.47
N VAL A 463 13.71 -25.55 -32.22
CA VAL A 463 14.71 -24.95 -33.12
C VAL A 463 16.05 -25.67 -32.91
N THR A 464 16.05 -26.98 -33.15
CA THR A 464 17.26 -27.78 -33.26
C THR A 464 17.08 -28.71 -34.46
N ASN A 465 17.21 -28.15 -35.66
CA ASN A 465 17.70 -28.82 -36.87
C ASN A 465 17.70 -27.83 -38.04
N HIS A 466 18.71 -26.95 -38.09
CA HIS A 466 19.26 -26.44 -39.34
C HIS A 466 20.73 -26.09 -39.13
N VAL A 467 21.55 -27.13 -38.94
CA VAL A 467 22.96 -27.11 -39.31
C VAL A 467 23.22 -28.38 -40.11
N SER A 468 22.85 -28.35 -41.39
CA SER A 468 23.46 -29.14 -42.48
C SER A 468 22.57 -29.00 -43.72
N GLU A 469 22.93 -28.08 -44.63
CA GLU A 469 23.62 -28.38 -45.90
C GLU A 469 24.15 -27.06 -46.51
#